data_AF-A0A0L7M5F3-F1
#
_entry.id   AF-A0A0L7M5F3-F1
#
_cell.length_a   1.000
_cell.length_b   1.000
_cell.length_c   1.000
_cell.angle_alpha   90.00
_cell.angle_beta   90.00
_cell.angle_gamma   90.00
#
_symmetry.space_group_name_H-M   'P 1'
#
loop_
_entity.id
_entity.type
_entity.pdbx_description
1 polymer ?
#
loop_
_entity_poly.entity_id
_entity_poly.type
_entity_poly.pdbx_seq_one_letter_code
_entity_poly.pdbx_strand_id
1 'polypeptide(L)'
;WGSVTLKSPQSLRGSNREIKELSNRKNEEFKFNIFIFYYNNIDSICTEHILHFHKNLKREINVFSYGVEKKEDLIKFFNKHNDIYSKNKDYYRDYFFQVILIGICSHINTDTSIYEDIEKFFSNLLSKTYLGYLKFFVIDNKRPFHEIFFNNDKWELVLNELEHNEIMTIYNNKKNNDKKKLYSKFYDNYYIVKEENKCLSLMVYPFIQCAGEDDASAIIFISSISLMSYLKTEQITYDYYNKEIKNLHNDSLNISNGHFLSFDSERGLLPMLSFYIIKRSLEIDERI
;
A
#
# COMPACT_ATOMS: atom_id res chain seq x y z
N TRP A 1 -9.03 -12.50 14.58
CA TRP A 1 -8.03 -13.54 14.26
C TRP A 1 -8.57 -14.35 13.09
N GLY A 2 -7.99 -14.09 11.92
CA GLY A 2 -8.37 -14.64 10.62
C GLY A 2 -7.34 -14.30 9.55
N SER A 3 -6.04 -14.29 9.89
CA SER A 3 -4.99 -14.34 8.87
C SER A 3 -4.78 -15.81 8.51
N VAL A 4 -5.16 -16.23 7.31
CA VAL A 4 -4.64 -17.48 6.76
C VAL A 4 -3.26 -17.18 6.18
N THR A 5 -2.27 -17.08 7.06
CA THR A 5 -0.89 -17.42 6.72
C THR A 5 -0.69 -18.85 7.21
N LEU A 6 -1.11 -19.83 6.41
CA LEU A 6 -0.70 -21.21 6.64
C LEU A 6 0.73 -21.40 6.15
N LYS A 7 1.67 -20.99 6.99
CA LYS A 7 2.79 -21.83 7.44
C LYS A 7 3.34 -21.31 8.76
N SER A 8 3.16 -22.10 9.80
CA SER A 8 3.83 -21.97 11.08
C SER A 8 5.37 -22.12 10.91
N PRO A 9 6.17 -21.71 11.91
CA PRO A 9 7.51 -21.15 11.74
C PRO A 9 8.62 -22.20 11.59
N GLN A 10 8.57 -22.97 10.51
CA GLN A 10 9.73 -23.74 10.04
C GLN A 10 10.47 -23.04 8.89
N SER A 11 9.81 -22.21 8.07
CA SER A 11 10.49 -21.43 7.02
C SER A 11 11.25 -20.22 7.56
N LEU A 12 10.72 -19.55 8.60
CA LEU A 12 11.36 -18.41 9.27
C LEU A 12 12.65 -18.79 10.00
N ARG A 13 12.77 -20.02 10.50
CA ARG A 13 14.02 -20.51 11.12
C ARG A 13 15.10 -20.80 10.09
N GLY A 14 14.72 -21.27 8.90
CA GLY A 14 15.64 -21.50 7.78
C GLY A 14 16.10 -20.18 7.15
N SER A 15 15.16 -19.27 6.87
CA SER A 15 15.47 -17.93 6.34
C SER A 15 16.32 -17.12 7.31
N ASN A 16 16.04 -17.15 8.64
CA ASN A 16 16.89 -16.48 9.63
C ASN A 16 18.31 -17.05 9.73
N ARG A 17 18.52 -18.31 9.35
CA ARG A 17 19.85 -18.94 9.35
C ARG A 17 20.65 -18.55 8.11
N GLU A 18 20.00 -18.55 6.94
CA GLU A 18 20.61 -18.08 5.68
C GLU A 18 20.86 -16.56 5.69
N ILE A 19 19.95 -15.79 6.29
CA ILE A 19 20.09 -14.34 6.52
C ILE A 19 21.24 -14.05 7.49
N LYS A 20 21.41 -14.86 8.55
CA LYS A 20 22.58 -14.79 9.45
C LYS A 20 23.89 -15.17 8.77
N GLU A 21 23.87 -16.13 7.84
CA GLU A 21 25.07 -16.46 7.06
C GLU A 21 25.45 -15.35 6.06
N LEU A 22 24.45 -14.60 5.56
CA LEU A 22 24.64 -13.41 4.73
C LEU A 22 25.26 -12.24 5.49
N SER A 23 24.77 -11.93 6.70
CA SER A 23 25.30 -10.86 7.56
C SER A 23 26.74 -11.11 8.00
N ASN A 24 27.19 -12.38 8.02
CA ASN A 24 28.55 -12.73 8.42
C ASN A 24 29.58 -12.62 7.28
N ARG A 25 29.14 -12.48 6.01
CA ARG A 25 30.04 -12.49 4.84
C ARG A 25 30.57 -11.12 4.43
N LYS A 26 29.99 -10.05 4.95
CA LYS A 26 30.48 -8.67 4.82
C LYS A 26 30.24 -8.01 6.18
N ASN A 27 31.15 -7.18 6.69
CA ASN A 27 31.01 -6.44 7.95
C ASN A 27 29.88 -5.38 7.90
N GLU A 28 28.69 -5.76 7.44
CA GLU A 28 27.50 -4.93 7.30
C GLU A 28 26.31 -5.67 7.91
N GLU A 29 25.59 -4.97 8.77
CA GLU A 29 24.34 -5.45 9.38
C GLU A 29 23.33 -5.71 8.24
N PHE A 30 22.89 -6.97 8.07
CA PHE A 30 21.91 -7.31 7.03
C PHE A 30 20.62 -6.53 7.26
N LYS A 31 20.13 -5.84 6.22
CA LYS A 31 18.85 -5.14 6.25
C LYS A 31 17.93 -5.67 5.18
N PHE A 32 16.68 -5.90 5.57
CA PHE A 32 15.60 -6.30 4.70
C PHE A 32 15.07 -5.07 3.96
N ASN A 33 15.36 -4.95 2.66
CA ASN A 33 14.96 -3.78 1.89
C ASN A 33 13.57 -3.98 1.25
N ILE A 34 12.71 -2.99 1.42
CA ILE A 34 11.39 -2.87 0.79
C ILE A 34 11.44 -1.69 -0.17
N PHE A 35 10.98 -1.89 -1.39
CA PHE A 35 10.82 -0.82 -2.37
C PHE A 35 9.34 -0.52 -2.58
N ILE A 36 8.95 0.75 -2.54
CA ILE A 36 7.58 1.21 -2.73
C ILE A 36 7.52 2.09 -3.98
N PHE A 37 6.68 1.74 -4.93
CA PHE A 37 6.21 2.70 -5.93
C PHE A 37 4.84 3.18 -5.51
N TYR A 38 4.61 4.49 -5.51
CA TYR A 38 3.32 5.08 -5.17
C TYR A 38 2.88 6.07 -6.25
N TYR A 39 1.58 6.10 -6.54
CA TYR A 39 1.04 7.10 -7.44
C TYR A 39 1.06 8.48 -6.78
N ASN A 40 1.31 9.55 -7.53
CA ASN A 40 1.41 10.91 -6.96
C ASN A 40 0.03 11.53 -6.65
N ASN A 41 -0.76 10.89 -5.77
CA ASN A 41 -1.99 11.43 -5.20
C ASN A 41 -1.96 11.41 -3.67
N ILE A 42 -2.90 12.13 -3.03
CA ILE A 42 -2.90 12.32 -1.57
C ILE A 42 -2.98 10.97 -0.83
N ASP A 43 -3.90 10.09 -1.20
CA ASP A 43 -4.07 8.80 -0.51
C ASP A 43 -2.85 7.88 -0.64
N SER A 44 -2.25 7.78 -1.81
CA SER A 44 -1.06 6.96 -2.02
C SER A 44 0.13 7.51 -1.26
N ILE A 45 0.27 8.84 -1.18
CA ILE A 45 1.29 9.50 -0.34
C ILE A 45 1.02 9.23 1.14
N CYS A 46 -0.23 9.33 1.61
CA CYS A 46 -0.61 9.02 2.99
C CYS A 46 -0.31 7.54 3.33
N THR A 47 -0.67 6.63 2.44
CA THR A 47 -0.44 5.18 2.59
C THR A 47 1.05 4.86 2.60
N GLU A 48 1.85 5.50 1.74
CA GLU A 48 3.31 5.38 1.73
C GLU A 48 3.93 5.86 3.05
N HIS A 49 3.52 7.03 3.56
CA HIS A 49 4.03 7.55 4.83
C HIS A 49 3.71 6.61 5.99
N ILE A 50 2.49 6.09 6.05
CA ILE A 50 2.08 5.07 7.03
C ILE A 50 3.02 3.86 6.99
N LEU A 51 3.38 3.36 5.82
CA LEU A 51 4.29 2.22 5.69
C LEU A 51 5.73 2.58 6.09
N HIS A 52 6.14 3.85 5.98
CA HIS A 52 7.42 4.31 6.53
C HIS A 52 7.43 4.37 8.06
N PHE A 53 6.30 4.63 8.73
CA PHE A 53 6.25 4.57 10.20
C PHE A 53 6.62 3.17 10.72
N HIS A 54 6.33 2.11 9.97
CA HIS A 54 6.77 0.74 10.31
C HIS A 54 8.29 0.56 10.34
N LYS A 55 9.06 1.42 9.66
CA LYS A 55 10.54 1.41 9.73
C LYS A 55 11.03 1.69 11.15
N ASN A 56 10.31 2.53 11.90
CA ASN A 56 10.71 2.91 13.26
C ASN A 56 10.59 1.75 14.26
N LEU A 57 9.78 0.73 13.93
CA LEU A 57 9.58 -0.46 14.77
C LEU A 57 10.67 -1.51 14.61
N LYS A 58 11.31 -1.58 13.44
CA LYS A 58 12.24 -2.66 13.07
C LYS A 58 13.53 -2.08 12.51
N ARG A 59 14.57 -2.04 13.36
CA ARG A 59 15.94 -1.59 13.02
C ARG A 59 16.55 -2.28 11.79
N GLU A 60 16.03 -3.46 11.44
CA GLU A 60 16.51 -4.33 10.37
C GLU A 60 15.78 -4.13 9.03
N ILE A 61 14.85 -3.16 8.91
CA ILE A 61 14.12 -2.89 7.67
C ILE A 61 14.53 -1.53 7.09
N ASN A 62 14.83 -1.50 5.79
CA ASN A 62 14.89 -0.25 5.04
C ASN A 62 13.68 -0.16 4.11
N VAL A 63 13.06 1.01 4.07
CA VAL A 63 11.99 1.33 3.12
C VAL A 63 12.50 2.42 2.19
N PHE A 64 12.35 2.17 0.90
CA PHE A 64 12.66 3.10 -0.18
C PHE A 64 11.38 3.37 -0.96
N SER A 65 11.19 4.60 -1.43
CA SER A 65 9.99 4.96 -2.18
C SER A 65 10.29 5.80 -3.42
N TYR A 66 9.42 5.68 -4.42
CA TYR A 66 9.50 6.45 -5.66
C TYR A 66 8.09 6.79 -6.15
N GLY A 67 7.83 8.10 -6.28
CA GLY A 67 6.57 8.61 -6.80
C GLY A 67 6.47 8.42 -8.32
N VAL A 68 5.28 8.04 -8.78
CA VAL A 68 4.99 7.74 -10.19
C VAL A 68 3.75 8.52 -10.61
N GLU A 69 3.83 9.26 -11.72
CA GLU A 69 2.66 9.91 -12.32
C GLU A 69 2.21 9.20 -13.60
N LYS A 70 3.16 8.59 -14.31
CA LYS A 70 2.92 7.90 -15.58
C LYS A 70 3.90 6.75 -15.78
N LYS A 71 3.58 5.86 -16.72
CA LYS A 71 4.38 4.69 -17.07
C LYS A 71 5.85 5.04 -17.38
N GLU A 72 6.09 6.17 -18.03
CA GLU A 72 7.43 6.61 -18.40
C GLU A 72 8.34 6.86 -17.20
N ASP A 73 7.78 7.18 -16.02
CA ASP A 73 8.56 7.43 -14.82
C ASP A 73 9.18 6.14 -14.28
N LEU A 74 8.46 5.00 -14.41
CA LEU A 74 9.00 3.67 -14.10
C LEU A 74 10.13 3.30 -15.07
N ILE A 75 9.95 3.57 -16.37
CA ILE A 75 10.99 3.28 -17.39
C ILE A 75 12.25 4.11 -17.11
N LYS A 76 12.09 5.40 -16.80
CA LYS A 76 13.21 6.26 -16.40
C LYS A 76 13.91 5.75 -15.14
N PHE A 77 13.12 5.30 -14.16
CA PHE A 77 13.64 4.70 -12.94
C PHE A 77 14.49 3.46 -13.25
N PHE A 78 13.99 2.52 -14.06
CA PHE A 78 14.72 1.30 -14.43
C PHE A 78 16.02 1.62 -15.16
N ASN A 79 15.99 2.53 -16.14
CA ASN A 79 17.19 2.92 -16.89
C ASN A 79 18.25 3.53 -15.97
N LYS A 80 17.86 4.49 -15.14
CA LYS A 80 18.77 5.14 -14.17
C LYS A 80 19.41 4.12 -13.23
N HIS A 81 18.64 3.18 -12.69
CA HIS A 81 19.14 2.23 -11.71
C HIS A 81 19.91 1.07 -12.36
N ASN A 82 19.52 0.60 -13.54
CA ASN A 82 20.30 -0.37 -14.31
C ASN A 82 21.72 0.13 -14.58
N ASP A 83 21.88 1.41 -14.92
CA ASP A 83 23.20 2.03 -15.10
C ASP A 83 24.04 2.01 -13.83
N ILE A 84 23.42 2.19 -12.67
CA ILE A 84 24.09 2.19 -11.36
C ILE A 84 24.48 0.76 -10.96
N TYR A 85 23.55 -0.18 -11.01
CA TYR A 85 23.76 -1.57 -10.59
C TYR A 85 24.68 -2.35 -11.55
N SER A 86 24.66 -2.04 -12.85
CA SER A 86 25.57 -2.66 -13.81
C SER A 86 27.02 -2.26 -13.60
N LYS A 87 27.28 -1.00 -13.21
CA LYS A 87 28.63 -0.46 -12.98
C LYS A 87 29.23 -0.86 -11.64
N ASN A 88 28.40 -1.12 -10.62
CA ASN A 88 28.84 -1.31 -9.23
C ASN A 88 28.22 -2.53 -8.54
N LYS A 89 28.07 -3.64 -9.27
CA LYS A 89 27.35 -4.84 -8.83
C LYS A 89 27.85 -5.47 -7.52
N ASP A 90 29.14 -5.30 -7.21
CA ASP A 90 29.75 -5.86 -5.99
C ASP A 90 29.53 -4.99 -4.75
N TYR A 91 29.23 -3.69 -4.94
CA TYR A 91 29.03 -2.70 -3.90
C TYR A 91 27.55 -2.50 -3.54
N TYR A 92 26.66 -2.49 -4.54
CA TYR A 92 25.22 -2.34 -4.32
C TYR A 92 24.54 -3.70 -4.35
N ARG A 93 24.58 -4.41 -3.23
CA ARG A 93 23.68 -5.54 -2.98
C ARG A 93 22.57 -5.13 -2.02
N ASP A 94 21.81 -4.12 -2.43
CA ASP A 94 20.53 -3.84 -1.81
C ASP A 94 19.58 -4.97 -2.18
N TYR A 95 19.50 -5.97 -1.30
CA TYR A 95 18.61 -7.09 -1.48
C TYR A 95 17.18 -6.63 -1.19
N PHE A 96 16.49 -6.14 -2.23
CA PHE A 96 15.07 -5.86 -2.17
C PHE A 96 14.31 -7.18 -2.17
N PHE A 97 13.68 -7.51 -1.04
CA PHE A 97 12.90 -8.73 -0.90
C PHE A 97 11.40 -8.48 -1.07
N GLN A 98 10.97 -7.23 -0.95
CA GLN A 98 9.58 -6.85 -1.16
C GLN A 98 9.49 -5.60 -2.03
N VAL A 99 8.54 -5.63 -2.96
CA VAL A 99 8.18 -4.48 -3.79
C VAL A 99 6.69 -4.23 -3.61
N ILE A 100 6.30 -3.00 -3.29
CA ILE A 100 4.91 -2.61 -3.03
C ILE A 100 4.50 -1.57 -4.08
N LEU A 101 3.34 -1.76 -4.71
CA LEU A 101 2.72 -0.77 -5.60
C LEU A 101 1.51 -0.17 -4.89
N ILE A 102 1.45 1.16 -4.79
CA ILE A 102 0.37 1.88 -4.10
C ILE A 102 -0.35 2.79 -5.10
N GLY A 103 -1.63 2.50 -5.38
CA GLY A 103 -2.50 3.31 -6.26
C GLY A 103 -2.03 3.43 -7.72
N ILE A 104 -1.03 2.66 -8.13
CA ILE A 104 -0.45 2.76 -9.48
C ILE A 104 -1.42 2.26 -10.53
N CYS A 105 -2.15 1.20 -10.21
CA CYS A 105 -2.89 0.43 -11.18
C CYS A 105 -4.26 1.06 -11.47
N SER A 106 -4.84 1.76 -10.49
CA SER A 106 -6.02 2.60 -10.65
C SER A 106 -5.79 3.82 -11.52
N HIS A 107 -4.65 4.48 -11.36
CA HIS A 107 -4.43 5.81 -11.92
C HIS A 107 -3.51 5.86 -13.14
N ILE A 108 -2.61 4.89 -13.27
CA ILE A 108 -1.81 4.69 -14.48
C ILE A 108 -2.53 3.59 -15.25
N ASN A 109 -2.95 3.86 -16.49
CA ASN A 109 -3.51 2.83 -17.35
C ASN A 109 -2.41 1.82 -17.72
N THR A 110 -2.10 0.92 -16.79
CA THR A 110 -0.98 0.00 -16.90
C THR A 110 -1.37 -1.18 -17.75
N ASP A 111 -0.78 -1.29 -18.94
CA ASP A 111 -0.72 -2.59 -19.63
C ASP A 111 -0.07 -3.63 -18.71
N THR A 112 -0.51 -4.88 -18.82
CA THR A 112 0.06 -6.05 -18.10
C THR A 112 1.60 -6.11 -18.14
N SER A 113 2.21 -5.59 -19.21
CA SER A 113 3.67 -5.45 -19.37
C SER A 113 4.40 -4.76 -18.19
N ILE A 114 3.78 -3.81 -17.49
CA ILE A 114 4.45 -3.10 -16.39
C ILE A 114 4.82 -4.03 -15.22
N TYR A 115 3.94 -4.97 -14.88
CA TYR A 115 4.19 -5.91 -13.78
C TYR A 115 5.35 -6.83 -14.14
N GLU A 116 5.40 -7.30 -15.39
CA GLU A 116 6.50 -8.10 -15.91
C GLU A 116 7.82 -7.32 -15.92
N ASP A 117 7.79 -6.04 -16.31
CA ASP A 117 8.98 -5.17 -16.31
C ASP A 117 9.51 -4.93 -14.88
N ILE A 118 8.62 -4.63 -13.92
CA ILE A 118 8.96 -4.48 -12.50
C ILE A 118 9.55 -5.79 -11.98
N GLU A 119 8.88 -6.92 -12.21
CA GLU A 119 9.35 -8.22 -11.74
C GLU A 119 10.73 -8.56 -12.31
N LYS A 120 10.92 -8.35 -13.62
CA LYS A 120 12.18 -8.60 -14.30
C LYS A 120 13.29 -7.71 -13.75
N PHE A 121 13.01 -6.43 -13.51
CA PHE A 121 13.98 -5.50 -12.94
C PHE A 121 14.47 -5.97 -11.56
N PHE A 122 13.58 -6.18 -10.59
CA PHE A 122 13.99 -6.57 -9.23
C PHE A 122 14.55 -7.98 -9.16
N SER A 123 14.06 -8.92 -9.98
CA SER A 123 14.64 -10.26 -10.07
C SER A 123 16.10 -10.21 -10.56
N ASN A 124 16.44 -9.30 -11.48
CA ASN A 124 17.81 -9.16 -11.98
C ASN A 124 18.77 -8.55 -10.95
N LEU A 125 18.27 -7.84 -9.94
CA LEU A 125 19.07 -7.28 -8.85
C LEU A 125 19.47 -8.33 -7.81
N LEU A 126 18.62 -9.34 -7.59
CA LEU A 126 18.86 -10.39 -6.61
C LEU A 126 19.71 -11.52 -7.19
N SER A 127 20.59 -12.10 -6.37
CA SER A 127 21.25 -13.35 -6.73
C SER A 127 20.26 -14.51 -6.78
N LYS A 128 20.51 -15.52 -7.62
CA LYS A 128 19.63 -16.69 -7.80
C LYS A 128 19.18 -17.35 -6.49
N THR A 129 20.06 -17.39 -5.49
CA THR A 129 19.80 -17.95 -4.16
C THR A 129 18.65 -17.25 -3.43
N TYR A 130 18.41 -15.97 -3.71
CA TYR A 130 17.44 -15.14 -2.98
C TYR A 130 16.17 -14.80 -3.75
N LEU A 131 16.07 -15.23 -5.02
CA LEU A 131 14.90 -14.98 -5.85
C LEU A 131 13.60 -15.53 -5.26
N GLY A 132 13.68 -16.65 -4.52
CA GLY A 132 12.51 -17.24 -3.85
C GLY A 132 11.94 -16.39 -2.72
N TYR A 133 12.69 -15.40 -2.23
CA TYR A 133 12.26 -14.48 -1.18
C TYR A 133 11.65 -13.19 -1.73
N LEU A 134 11.76 -12.92 -3.03
CA LEU A 134 11.18 -11.73 -3.66
C LEU A 134 9.66 -11.86 -3.75
N LYS A 135 8.96 -10.89 -3.16
CA LYS A 135 7.49 -10.80 -3.16
C LYS A 135 7.03 -9.43 -3.64
N PHE A 136 5.91 -9.41 -4.34
CA PHE A 136 5.30 -8.20 -4.86
C PHE A 136 3.93 -8.02 -4.22
N PHE A 137 3.65 -6.81 -3.76
CA PHE A 137 2.37 -6.43 -3.16
C PHE A 137 1.73 -5.30 -3.95
N VAL A 138 0.41 -5.32 -4.06
CA VAL A 138 -0.38 -4.26 -4.68
C VAL A 138 -1.40 -3.76 -3.68
N ILE A 139 -1.37 -2.48 -3.38
CA ILE A 139 -2.34 -1.76 -2.55
C ILE A 139 -3.05 -0.80 -3.49
N ASP A 140 -4.22 -1.19 -3.96
CA ASP A 140 -4.92 -0.45 -5.00
C ASP A 140 -6.43 -0.54 -4.77
N ASN A 141 -7.16 0.43 -5.32
CA ASN A 141 -8.58 0.61 -5.19
C ASN A 141 -9.32 0.49 -6.53
N LYS A 142 -8.66 0.19 -7.66
CA LYS A 142 -9.34 -0.20 -8.90
C LYS A 142 -9.75 -1.66 -8.82
N ARG A 143 -10.89 -2.01 -9.42
CA ARG A 143 -11.37 -3.39 -9.53
C ARG A 143 -12.02 -3.60 -10.89
N PRO A 144 -12.05 -4.84 -11.41
CA PRO A 144 -11.48 -6.07 -10.83
C PRO A 144 -10.01 -6.31 -11.23
N PHE A 145 -9.13 -6.67 -10.28
CA PHE A 145 -7.72 -7.05 -10.54
C PHE A 145 -7.51 -8.56 -10.64
N HIS A 146 -8.20 -9.21 -11.56
CA HIS A 146 -8.13 -10.68 -11.71
C HIS A 146 -6.80 -11.14 -12.36
N GLU A 147 -6.19 -10.36 -13.24
CA GLU A 147 -5.00 -10.78 -14.00
C GLU A 147 -3.77 -11.05 -13.11
N ILE A 148 -3.63 -10.31 -12.00
CA ILE A 148 -2.52 -10.44 -11.05
C ILE A 148 -2.60 -11.78 -10.30
N PHE A 149 -3.80 -12.25 -9.94
CA PHE A 149 -3.99 -13.46 -9.13
C PHE A 149 -3.93 -14.77 -9.90
N PHE A 150 -4.21 -14.76 -11.21
CA PHE A 150 -4.38 -16.01 -11.95
C PHE A 150 -3.10 -16.57 -12.55
N ASN A 151 -2.06 -15.75 -12.69
CA ASN A 151 -0.88 -16.10 -13.49
C ASN A 151 0.45 -16.06 -12.73
N ASN A 152 0.51 -15.58 -11.48
CA ASN A 152 1.80 -15.39 -10.81
C ASN A 152 1.75 -15.51 -9.28
N ASP A 153 2.43 -16.51 -8.73
CA ASP A 153 2.51 -16.82 -7.29
C ASP A 153 3.32 -15.78 -6.47
N LYS A 154 3.97 -14.82 -7.15
CA LYS A 154 4.79 -13.79 -6.51
C LYS A 154 4.03 -12.51 -6.20
N TRP A 155 2.88 -12.27 -6.84
CA TRP A 155 2.10 -11.06 -6.67
C TRP A 155 0.93 -11.29 -5.71
N GLU A 156 0.79 -10.40 -4.74
CA GLU A 156 -0.25 -10.45 -3.72
C GLU A 156 -0.98 -9.10 -3.71
N LEU A 157 -2.31 -9.11 -3.90
CA LEU A 157 -3.12 -7.91 -3.74
C LEU A 157 -3.52 -7.80 -2.26
N VAL A 158 -3.35 -6.61 -1.69
CA VAL A 158 -3.80 -6.28 -0.35
C VAL A 158 -5.31 -6.02 -0.41
N LEU A 159 -6.04 -6.77 0.41
CA LEU A 159 -7.49 -6.75 0.49
C LEU A 159 -7.90 -6.60 1.94
N ASN A 160 -9.04 -5.96 2.20
CA ASN A 160 -9.65 -6.10 3.51
C ASN A 160 -10.30 -7.50 3.66
N GLU A 161 -10.61 -7.88 4.89
CA GLU A 161 -11.09 -9.22 5.22
C GLU A 161 -12.43 -9.55 4.52
N LEU A 162 -13.34 -8.57 4.41
CA LEU A 162 -14.63 -8.74 3.77
C LEU A 162 -14.49 -9.03 2.27
N GLU A 163 -13.71 -8.20 1.59
CA GLU A 163 -13.38 -8.34 0.17
C GLU A 163 -12.67 -9.67 -0.12
N HIS A 164 -11.72 -10.06 0.73
CA HIS A 164 -11.05 -11.35 0.61
C HIS A 164 -12.04 -12.52 0.69
N ASN A 165 -12.94 -12.50 1.67
CA ASN A 165 -13.94 -13.55 1.86
C ASN A 165 -14.92 -13.65 0.68
N GLU A 166 -15.31 -12.52 0.09
CA GLU A 166 -16.15 -12.47 -1.11
C GLU A 166 -15.44 -13.10 -2.32
N ILE A 167 -14.19 -12.70 -2.57
CA ILE A 167 -13.37 -13.24 -3.66
C ILE A 167 -13.16 -14.74 -3.49
N MET A 168 -12.85 -15.19 -2.28
CA MET A 168 -12.66 -16.61 -1.98
C MET A 168 -13.96 -17.41 -2.12
N THR A 169 -15.11 -16.82 -1.81
CA THR A 169 -16.41 -17.46 -2.05
C THR A 169 -16.68 -17.64 -3.55
N ILE A 170 -16.38 -16.64 -4.37
CA ILE A 170 -16.46 -16.74 -5.84
C ILE A 170 -15.54 -17.85 -6.35
N TYR A 171 -14.32 -17.93 -5.81
CA TYR A 171 -13.33 -18.93 -6.19
C TYR A 171 -13.72 -20.36 -5.77
N ASN A 172 -14.23 -20.52 -4.54
CA ASN A 172 -14.63 -21.82 -3.96
C ASN A 172 -15.93 -22.36 -4.54
N ASN A 173 -16.80 -21.51 -5.10
CA ASN A 173 -17.98 -21.91 -5.88
C ASN A 173 -17.63 -22.56 -7.24
N LYS A 174 -16.38 -22.99 -7.41
CA LYS A 174 -15.84 -23.86 -8.46
C LYS A 174 -16.63 -25.17 -8.53
N LYS A 175 -17.56 -25.25 -9.48
CA LYS A 175 -17.97 -26.53 -10.08
C LYS A 175 -17.41 -26.76 -11.49
N ASN A 176 -16.95 -25.72 -12.19
CA ASN A 176 -16.45 -25.84 -13.56
C ASN A 176 -15.05 -25.21 -13.72
N ASN A 177 -14.14 -25.94 -14.36
CA ASN A 177 -12.76 -25.53 -14.70
C ASN A 177 -12.67 -24.42 -15.77
N ASP A 178 -13.76 -23.70 -16.06
CA ASP A 178 -13.77 -22.67 -17.10
C ASP A 178 -13.29 -21.31 -16.56
N LYS A 179 -12.01 -21.01 -16.78
CA LYS A 179 -11.41 -19.71 -16.44
C LYS A 179 -12.22 -18.53 -16.99
N LYS A 180 -12.74 -18.62 -18.23
CA LYS A 180 -13.56 -17.57 -18.86
C LYS A 180 -14.85 -17.27 -18.10
N LYS A 181 -15.54 -18.31 -17.61
CA LYS A 181 -16.79 -18.16 -16.84
C LYS A 181 -16.53 -17.57 -15.46
N LEU A 182 -15.36 -17.87 -14.88
CA LEU A 182 -14.91 -17.27 -13.63
C LEU A 182 -14.58 -15.78 -13.80
N TYR A 183 -13.95 -15.40 -14.92
CA TYR A 183 -13.70 -13.98 -15.24
C TYR A 183 -14.99 -13.19 -15.37
N SER A 184 -15.98 -13.69 -16.12
CA SER A 184 -17.30 -13.06 -16.19
C SER A 184 -17.85 -12.81 -14.80
N LYS A 185 -17.83 -13.82 -13.91
CA LYS A 185 -18.33 -13.66 -12.54
C LYS A 185 -17.57 -12.61 -11.72
N PHE A 186 -16.25 -12.49 -11.87
CA PHE A 186 -15.51 -11.43 -11.18
C PHE A 186 -15.85 -10.05 -11.72
N TYR A 187 -16.00 -9.91 -13.04
CA TYR A 187 -16.48 -8.66 -13.62
C TYR A 187 -17.91 -8.34 -13.17
N ASP A 188 -18.82 -9.30 -13.25
CA ASP A 188 -20.24 -9.12 -12.91
C ASP A 188 -20.44 -8.77 -11.42
N ASN A 189 -19.62 -9.31 -10.52
CA ASN A 189 -19.76 -9.09 -9.07
C ASN A 189 -18.81 -8.03 -8.50
N TYR A 190 -17.76 -7.64 -9.23
CA TYR A 190 -16.62 -6.91 -8.66
C TYR A 190 -16.09 -5.79 -9.57
N TYR A 191 -16.91 -5.31 -10.51
CA TYR A 191 -16.57 -4.17 -11.35
C TYR A 191 -16.60 -2.84 -10.61
N ILE A 192 -17.47 -2.70 -9.60
CA ILE A 192 -17.59 -1.49 -8.80
C ILE A 192 -16.86 -1.68 -7.48
N VAL A 193 -15.94 -0.77 -7.21
CA VAL A 193 -15.20 -0.71 -5.96
C VAL A 193 -16.15 -0.20 -4.89
N LYS A 194 -16.42 -1.05 -3.88
CA LYS A 194 -17.20 -0.64 -2.71
C LYS A 194 -16.50 0.50 -1.99
N GLU A 195 -17.27 1.40 -1.39
CA GLU A 195 -16.71 2.59 -0.72
C GLU A 195 -15.69 2.25 0.35
N GLU A 196 -15.93 1.16 1.08
CA GLU A 196 -15.03 0.60 2.11
C GLU A 196 -13.64 0.14 1.59
N ASN A 197 -13.48 0.01 0.27
CA ASN A 197 -12.26 -0.42 -0.40
C ASN A 197 -11.60 0.70 -1.19
N LYS A 198 -12.13 1.93 -1.13
CA LYS A 198 -11.62 3.06 -1.93
C LYS A 198 -10.38 3.70 -1.31
N CYS A 199 -10.39 3.90 0.01
CA CYS A 199 -9.31 4.59 0.72
C CYS A 199 -8.17 3.61 1.05
N LEU A 200 -7.04 3.72 0.36
CA LEU A 200 -5.89 2.80 0.49
C LEU A 200 -5.28 2.86 1.90
N SER A 201 -5.18 4.07 2.47
CA SER A 201 -4.66 4.22 3.83
C SER A 201 -5.54 3.52 4.88
N LEU A 202 -6.87 3.54 4.71
CA LEU A 202 -7.78 2.80 5.59
C LEU A 202 -7.74 1.29 5.36
N MET A 203 -7.41 0.83 4.14
CA MET A 203 -7.19 -0.59 3.90
C MET A 203 -6.00 -1.13 4.69
N VAL A 204 -4.91 -0.35 4.81
CA VAL A 204 -3.72 -0.77 5.57
C VAL A 204 -3.83 -0.47 7.06
N TYR A 205 -4.63 0.53 7.45
CA TYR A 205 -4.74 1.03 8.82
C TYR A 205 -4.88 -0.05 9.91
N PRO A 206 -5.78 -1.05 9.79
CA PRO A 206 -5.97 -2.09 10.81
C PRO A 206 -4.75 -2.98 11.06
N PHE A 207 -3.78 -2.99 10.13
CA PHE A 207 -2.59 -3.83 10.21
C PHE A 207 -1.37 -3.11 10.77
N ILE A 208 -1.49 -1.79 11.00
CA ILE A 208 -0.37 -0.99 11.46
C ILE A 208 -0.14 -1.25 12.94
N GLN A 209 1.14 -1.43 13.27
CA GLN A 209 1.62 -1.48 14.65
C GLN A 209 2.33 -0.16 14.91
N CYS A 210 2.13 0.42 16.09
CA CYS A 210 2.76 1.70 16.46
C CYS A 210 3.81 1.45 17.54
N ALA A 211 4.95 2.16 17.49
CA ALA A 211 5.98 1.99 18.51
C ALA A 211 5.62 2.73 19.80
N GLY A 212 4.86 3.81 19.65
CA GLY A 212 4.31 4.60 20.73
C GLY A 212 3.03 5.33 20.33
N GLU A 213 2.52 6.11 21.27
CA GLU A 213 1.28 6.87 21.15
C GLU A 213 1.35 8.03 20.14
N ASP A 214 2.54 8.63 19.98
CA ASP A 214 2.78 9.67 18.97
C ASP A 214 2.65 9.11 17.55
N ASP A 215 3.16 7.90 17.30
CA ASP A 215 3.01 7.22 16.01
C ASP A 215 1.53 6.92 15.73
N ALA A 216 0.82 6.41 16.74
CA ALA A 216 -0.62 6.13 16.62
C ALA A 216 -1.41 7.41 16.26
N SER A 217 -1.10 8.51 16.94
CA SER A 217 -1.68 9.82 16.65
C SER A 217 -1.34 10.29 15.22
N ALA A 218 -0.09 10.14 14.79
CA ALA A 218 0.32 10.51 13.43
C ALA A 218 -0.39 9.68 12.36
N ILE A 219 -0.53 8.38 12.58
CA ILE A 219 -1.22 7.47 11.66
C ILE A 219 -2.70 7.84 11.54
N ILE A 220 -3.39 8.09 12.66
CA ILE A 220 -4.79 8.55 12.65
C ILE A 220 -4.93 9.86 11.86
N PHE A 221 -4.02 10.80 12.05
CA PHE A 221 -4.00 12.06 11.31
C PHE A 221 -3.81 11.85 9.81
N ILE A 222 -2.84 11.04 9.42
CA ILE A 222 -2.53 10.74 8.02
C ILE A 222 -3.71 10.02 7.34
N SER A 223 -4.31 9.03 8.02
CA SER A 223 -5.51 8.34 7.54
C SER A 223 -6.70 9.30 7.40
N SER A 224 -6.84 10.28 8.30
CA SER A 224 -7.87 11.32 8.21
C SER A 224 -7.69 12.21 6.97
N ILE A 225 -6.45 12.64 6.68
CA ILE A 225 -6.13 13.43 5.47
C ILE A 225 -6.49 12.66 4.21
N SER A 226 -6.13 11.38 4.17
CA SER A 226 -6.47 10.52 3.05
C SER A 226 -7.98 10.42 2.85
N LEU A 227 -8.73 10.15 3.92
CA LEU A 227 -10.19 10.05 3.86
C LEU A 227 -10.83 11.37 3.37
N MET A 228 -10.33 12.52 3.85
CA MET A 228 -10.77 13.84 3.38
C MET A 228 -10.50 14.06 1.88
N SER A 229 -9.41 13.50 1.34
CA SER A 229 -9.10 13.63 -0.09
C SER A 229 -10.13 12.94 -0.99
N TYR A 230 -10.65 11.77 -0.58
CA TYR A 230 -11.74 11.09 -1.29
C TYR A 230 -13.05 11.87 -1.21
N LEU A 231 -13.34 12.49 -0.05
CA LEU A 231 -14.54 13.31 0.07
C LEU A 231 -14.48 14.51 -0.88
N LYS A 232 -13.32 15.21 -0.94
CA LYS A 232 -13.15 16.39 -1.80
C LYS A 232 -13.20 16.06 -3.30
N THR A 233 -12.87 14.82 -3.68
CA THR A 233 -12.94 14.33 -5.07
C THR A 233 -14.24 13.60 -5.38
N GLU A 234 -15.25 13.66 -4.48
CA GLU A 234 -16.56 13.02 -4.63
C GLU A 234 -16.50 11.50 -4.85
N GLN A 235 -15.37 10.89 -4.49
CA GLN A 235 -15.17 9.46 -4.66
C GLN A 235 -15.82 8.63 -3.54
N ILE A 236 -16.19 9.25 -2.42
CA ILE A 236 -16.94 8.62 -1.32
C ILE A 236 -18.14 9.49 -0.91
N THR A 237 -19.17 8.85 -0.36
CA THR A 237 -20.30 9.57 0.25
C THR A 237 -19.92 10.34 1.52
N TYR A 238 -20.67 11.40 1.83
CA TYR A 238 -20.55 12.12 3.10
C TYR A 238 -20.91 11.23 4.31
N ASP A 239 -21.85 10.30 4.15
CA ASP A 239 -22.22 9.34 5.18
C ASP A 239 -21.07 8.38 5.51
N TYR A 240 -20.42 7.82 4.49
CA TYR A 240 -19.23 6.98 4.67
C TYR A 240 -18.08 7.78 5.30
N TYR A 241 -17.81 8.98 4.82
CA TYR A 241 -16.83 9.89 5.42
C TYR A 241 -17.09 10.11 6.93
N ASN A 242 -18.33 10.47 7.29
CA ASN A 242 -18.70 10.73 8.68
C ASN A 242 -18.58 9.50 9.57
N LYS A 243 -18.90 8.32 9.03
CA LYS A 243 -18.72 7.06 9.75
C LYS A 243 -17.24 6.81 10.05
N GLU A 244 -16.38 6.88 9.03
CA GLU A 244 -14.97 6.52 9.21
C GLU A 244 -14.18 7.59 9.98
N ILE A 245 -14.49 8.88 9.81
CA ILE A 245 -13.82 9.93 10.61
C ILE A 245 -14.20 9.82 12.09
N LYS A 246 -15.42 9.38 12.41
CA LYS A 246 -15.83 9.08 13.80
C LYS A 246 -15.11 7.85 14.34
N ASN A 247 -14.90 6.82 13.52
CA ASN A 247 -14.10 5.65 13.91
C ASN A 247 -12.66 6.08 14.27
N LEU A 248 -12.02 6.85 13.40
CA LEU A 248 -10.68 7.41 13.64
C LEU A 248 -10.63 8.30 14.90
N HIS A 249 -11.68 9.10 15.14
CA HIS A 249 -11.78 9.88 16.36
C HIS A 249 -11.91 8.98 17.60
N ASN A 250 -12.75 7.95 17.57
CA ASN A 250 -12.87 7.01 18.68
C ASN A 250 -11.54 6.30 18.97
N ASP A 251 -10.78 5.95 17.93
CA ASP A 251 -9.44 5.39 18.07
C ASP A 251 -8.49 6.38 18.75
N SER A 252 -8.57 7.67 18.42
CA SER A 252 -7.75 8.71 19.06
C SER A 252 -8.02 8.84 20.56
N LEU A 253 -9.28 8.66 21.00
CA LEU A 253 -9.65 8.70 22.42
C LEU A 253 -9.02 7.57 23.25
N ASN A 254 -8.57 6.49 22.61
CA ASN A 254 -7.90 5.38 23.28
C ASN A 254 -6.41 5.65 23.54
N ILE A 255 -5.86 6.77 23.06
CA ILE A 255 -4.47 7.16 23.28
C ILE A 255 -4.37 7.87 24.64
N SER A 256 -3.57 7.34 25.55
CA SER A 256 -3.65 7.66 26.98
C SER A 256 -2.88 8.93 27.39
N ASN A 257 -1.75 9.23 26.75
CA ASN A 257 -1.09 10.52 26.88
C ASN A 257 -1.59 11.46 25.78
N GLY A 258 -1.91 12.71 26.16
CA GLY A 258 -2.53 13.69 25.27
C GLY A 258 -1.94 13.67 23.87
N HIS A 259 -2.76 13.26 22.89
CA HIS A 259 -2.40 13.30 21.49
C HIS A 259 -2.45 14.74 20.97
N PHE A 260 -1.69 15.04 19.91
CA PHE A 260 -1.68 16.36 19.28
C PHE A 260 -2.90 16.60 18.36
N LEU A 261 -3.87 15.69 18.36
CA LEU A 261 -5.10 15.79 17.56
C LEU A 261 -6.24 16.43 18.34
N SER A 262 -7.08 17.17 17.64
CA SER A 262 -8.37 17.65 18.14
C SER A 262 -9.43 17.38 17.08
N PHE A 263 -10.52 16.74 17.48
CA PHE A 263 -11.67 16.56 16.60
C PHE A 263 -12.64 17.72 16.79
N ASP A 264 -13.00 18.40 15.71
CA ASP A 264 -13.92 19.53 15.71
C ASP A 264 -15.11 19.20 14.80
N SER A 265 -16.23 18.85 15.44
CA SER A 265 -17.48 18.48 14.75
C SER A 265 -18.24 19.68 14.19
N GLU A 266 -17.91 20.90 14.63
CA GLU A 266 -18.63 22.12 14.26
C GLU A 266 -17.94 22.89 13.13
N ARG A 267 -16.68 22.55 12.84
CA ARG A 267 -15.91 23.22 11.79
C ARG A 267 -16.43 22.89 10.41
N GLY A 268 -17.02 23.89 9.77
CA GLY A 268 -17.40 23.83 8.37
C GLY A 268 -16.19 23.54 7.47
N LEU A 269 -16.40 22.73 6.43
CA LEU A 269 -15.38 22.35 5.44
C LEU A 269 -15.04 23.49 4.45
N LEU A 270 -15.09 24.76 4.86
CA LEU A 270 -14.74 25.89 4.00
C LEU A 270 -13.23 25.87 3.72
N PRO A 271 -12.80 25.91 2.45
CA PRO A 271 -11.39 25.84 2.10
C PRO A 271 -10.59 26.96 2.77
N MET A 272 -9.49 26.58 3.45
CA MET A 272 -8.52 27.51 4.02
C MET A 272 -9.13 28.54 5.00
N LEU A 273 -10.28 28.28 5.62
CA LEU A 273 -10.97 29.22 6.51
C LEU A 273 -10.11 29.72 7.68
N SER A 274 -9.16 28.91 8.13
CA SER A 274 -8.24 29.31 9.21
C SER A 274 -7.03 30.11 8.74
N PHE A 275 -6.84 30.23 7.42
CA PHE A 275 -5.74 30.98 6.81
C PHE A 275 -6.23 32.22 6.06
N TYR A 276 -7.52 32.28 5.69
CA TYR A 276 -8.12 33.40 4.97
C TYR A 276 -9.36 33.97 5.67
N ILE A 277 -9.75 35.18 5.26
CA ILE A 277 -11.04 35.75 5.64
C ILE A 277 -12.19 34.97 4.98
N ILE A 278 -13.34 34.92 5.66
CA ILE A 278 -14.54 34.17 5.22
C ILE A 278 -14.89 34.45 3.76
N LYS A 279 -14.87 35.73 3.33
CA LYS A 279 -15.16 36.11 1.94
C LYS A 279 -14.27 35.38 0.93
N ARG A 280 -12.97 35.29 1.20
CA ARG A 280 -12.01 34.61 0.31
C ARG A 280 -12.21 33.10 0.33
N SER A 281 -12.50 32.51 1.48
CA SER A 281 -12.83 31.08 1.58
C SER A 281 -14.11 30.72 0.84
N LEU A 282 -15.12 31.59 0.85
CA LEU A 282 -16.35 31.42 0.07
C LEU A 282 -16.10 31.57 -1.43
N GLU A 283 -15.27 32.54 -1.85
CA GLU A 283 -14.94 32.76 -3.27
C GLU A 283 -14.24 31.56 -3.94
N ILE A 284 -13.56 30.71 -3.17
CA ILE A 284 -12.80 29.55 -3.68
C ILE A 284 -13.49 28.21 -3.41
N ASP A 285 -14.68 28.22 -2.80
CA ASP A 285 -15.44 27.00 -2.52
C ASP A 285 -16.30 26.62 -3.73
N GLU A 286 -15.90 25.58 -4.45
CA GLU A 286 -16.60 25.11 -5.66
C GLU A 286 -18.04 24.59 -5.41
N ARG A 287 -18.45 24.44 -4.14
CA ARG A 287 -19.82 24.01 -3.78
C ARG A 287 -20.81 25.16 -3.71
N ILE A 288 -20.33 26.42 -3.69
CA ILE A 288 -21.12 27.65 -3.54
C ILE A 288 -21.01 28.47 -4.83
#